data_AF-A0A401SZ99-F1
#
_entry.id   AF-A0A401SZ99-F1
#
_cell.length_a   1.000
_cell.length_b   1.000
_cell.length_c   1.000
_cell.angle_alpha   90.00
_cell.angle_beta   90.00
_cell.angle_gamma   90.00
#
_symmetry.space_group_name_H-M   'P 1'
#
loop_
_entity.id
_entity.type
_entity.pdbx_description
1 polymer ?
#
loop_
_entity_poly.entity_id
_entity_poly.type
_entity_poly.pdbx_seq_one_letter_code
_entity_poly.pdbx_strand_id
1 'polypeptide(L)'
;MGSCGNTEARYLKMRGSGDQPNPGTSQSQERHVWDSVKKAAFILGSGLFVFAAFRNTVTWHLQQFWGASGDFWQSQWGKAHSYFQGNEWVLFLLGTMVIPTMSFWILNGFLLIVDATGKPQLITRYRIQKGKNDPVEPAKLQQAIRTVAFNQVFLSLPMVVVMYPIMKWRGNPCGTELPTFHWVLLELCFLGLLEEVFFYYSHRLFHHPLLYRHIHKKHHEWTAPIGIISLYAHPVEHVVRDVCI
;
A
#
# COMPACT_ATOMS: atom_id res chain seq x y z
N MET A 1 -77.77 73.90 2.42
CA MET A 1 -78.12 72.75 1.56
C MET A 1 -77.09 72.73 0.44
N GLY A 2 -76.03 71.94 0.45
CA GLY A 2 -75.98 70.49 0.62
C GLY A 2 -75.65 69.91 -0.75
N SER A 3 -74.42 69.42 -0.96
CA SER A 3 -74.18 68.34 -1.93
C SER A 3 -72.87 67.64 -1.61
N CYS A 4 -73.04 66.56 -0.86
CA CYS A 4 -72.15 65.42 -0.76
C CYS A 4 -71.89 64.86 -2.16
N GLY A 5 -70.63 64.66 -2.56
CA GLY A 5 -70.35 64.09 -3.88
C GLY A 5 -68.90 64.01 -4.32
N ASN A 6 -67.91 64.04 -3.42
CA ASN A 6 -66.49 64.06 -3.86
C ASN A 6 -65.59 63.01 -3.19
N THR A 7 -66.17 62.02 -2.52
CA THR A 7 -65.39 61.00 -1.79
C THR A 7 -65.25 59.68 -2.56
N GLU A 8 -66.13 59.36 -3.51
CA GLU A 8 -66.01 58.13 -4.33
C GLU A 8 -65.01 58.25 -5.49
N ALA A 9 -64.76 59.44 -6.01
CA ALA A 9 -63.87 59.64 -7.15
C ALA A 9 -62.37 59.44 -6.80
N ARG A 10 -62.00 59.51 -5.52
CA ARG A 10 -60.61 59.33 -5.06
C ARG A 10 -60.25 57.88 -4.76
N TYR A 11 -61.21 57.03 -4.41
CA TYR A 11 -60.97 55.59 -4.19
C TYR A 11 -60.87 54.81 -5.50
N LEU A 12 -61.57 55.23 -6.56
CA LEU A 12 -61.51 54.56 -7.86
C LEU A 12 -60.27 54.94 -8.70
N LYS A 13 -59.60 56.05 -8.40
CA LYS A 13 -58.38 56.47 -9.13
C LYS A 13 -57.08 55.83 -8.61
N MET A 14 -57.10 55.16 -7.45
CA MET A 14 -55.94 54.39 -6.95
C MET A 14 -56.01 52.89 -7.23
N ARG A 15 -57.08 52.40 -7.87
CA ARG A 15 -57.26 50.97 -8.17
C ARG A 15 -57.03 50.58 -9.63
N GLY A 16 -56.69 51.56 -10.48
CA GLY A 16 -56.58 51.38 -11.94
C GLY A 16 -55.15 51.32 -12.50
N SER A 17 -54.12 51.46 -11.67
CA SER A 17 -52.71 51.36 -12.10
C SER A 17 -52.11 50.06 -11.58
N GLY A 18 -52.80 48.95 -11.84
CA GLY A 18 -52.14 47.66 -11.86
C GLY A 18 -51.15 47.70 -13.01
N ASP A 19 -49.87 47.64 -12.68
CA ASP A 19 -48.76 47.50 -13.62
C ASP A 19 -49.10 46.32 -14.55
N GLN A 20 -49.61 46.61 -15.74
CA GLN A 20 -49.89 45.61 -16.76
C GLN A 20 -48.52 45.08 -17.20
N PRO A 21 -48.19 43.80 -16.99
CA PRO A 21 -46.88 43.30 -17.34
C PRO A 21 -46.69 43.47 -18.84
N ASN A 22 -45.65 44.22 -19.23
CA ASN A 22 -45.32 44.45 -20.63
C ASN A 22 -45.11 43.07 -21.30
N PRO A 23 -45.90 42.69 -22.31
CA PRO A 23 -45.82 41.34 -22.90
C PRO A 23 -44.45 41.04 -23.51
N GLY A 24 -43.67 42.07 -23.85
CA GLY A 24 -42.29 41.92 -24.32
C GLY A 24 -41.29 41.47 -23.25
N THR A 25 -41.50 41.80 -21.96
CA THR A 25 -40.58 41.45 -20.87
C THR A 25 -40.80 40.03 -20.34
N SER A 26 -42.04 39.52 -20.32
CA SER A 26 -42.28 38.12 -19.94
C SER A 26 -41.71 37.15 -20.97
N GLN A 27 -41.88 37.45 -22.28
CA GLN A 27 -41.33 36.62 -23.34
C GLN A 27 -39.80 36.66 -23.44
N SER A 28 -39.14 37.79 -23.12
CA SER A 28 -37.68 37.85 -23.09
C SER A 28 -37.11 37.07 -21.89
N GLN A 29 -37.77 37.14 -20.74
CA GLN A 29 -37.38 36.42 -19.54
C GLN A 29 -37.57 34.90 -19.69
N GLU A 30 -38.68 34.45 -20.28
CA GLU A 30 -38.89 33.04 -20.62
C GLU A 30 -37.83 32.49 -21.58
N ARG A 31 -37.49 33.25 -22.63
CA ARG A 31 -36.41 32.87 -23.57
C ARG A 31 -35.06 32.75 -22.86
N HIS A 32 -34.73 33.70 -21.99
CA HIS A 32 -33.47 33.67 -21.24
C HIS A 32 -33.39 32.50 -20.25
N VAL A 33 -34.50 32.18 -19.57
CA VAL A 33 -34.60 31.01 -18.69
C VAL A 33 -34.42 29.73 -19.51
N TRP A 34 -35.07 29.62 -20.66
CA TRP A 34 -34.96 28.45 -21.52
C TRP A 34 -33.55 28.24 -22.07
N ASP A 35 -32.86 29.32 -22.47
CA ASP A 35 -31.47 29.24 -22.92
C ASP A 35 -30.50 28.88 -21.77
N SER A 36 -30.77 29.36 -20.56
CA SER A 36 -30.03 28.96 -19.36
C SER A 36 -30.22 27.48 -19.04
N VAL A 37 -31.46 26.97 -19.15
CA VAL A 37 -31.78 25.54 -18.98
C VAL A 37 -31.08 24.69 -20.04
N LYS A 38 -31.09 25.10 -21.32
CA LYS A 38 -30.35 24.40 -22.39
C LYS A 38 -28.84 24.35 -22.13
N LYS A 39 -28.25 25.47 -21.71
CA LYS A 39 -26.81 25.53 -21.39
C LYS A 39 -26.48 24.63 -20.19
N ALA A 40 -27.29 24.66 -19.13
CA ALA A 40 -27.13 23.80 -17.97
C ALA A 40 -27.28 22.32 -18.35
N ALA A 41 -28.29 21.96 -19.13
CA ALA A 41 -28.50 20.61 -19.63
C ALA A 41 -27.34 20.13 -20.50
N PHE A 42 -26.81 20.99 -21.37
CA PHE A 42 -25.64 20.69 -22.19
C PHE A 42 -24.38 20.47 -21.36
N ILE A 43 -24.10 21.33 -20.37
CA ILE A 43 -22.93 21.21 -19.48
C ILE A 43 -23.03 19.95 -18.63
N LEU A 44 -24.18 19.71 -17.99
CA LEU A 44 -24.39 18.53 -17.15
C LEU A 44 -24.37 17.24 -17.98
N GLY A 45 -25.01 17.25 -19.16
CA GLY A 45 -25.06 16.11 -20.06
C GLY A 45 -23.68 15.76 -20.63
N SER A 46 -22.93 16.75 -21.12
CA SER A 46 -21.56 16.54 -21.61
C SER A 46 -20.61 16.13 -20.49
N GLY A 47 -20.71 16.73 -19.30
CA GLY A 47 -19.94 16.34 -18.11
C GLY A 47 -20.22 14.90 -17.68
N LEU A 48 -21.49 14.49 -17.62
CA LEU A 48 -21.87 13.12 -17.29
C LEU A 48 -21.39 12.12 -18.34
N PHE A 49 -21.49 12.48 -19.64
CA PHE A 49 -21.00 11.65 -20.73
C PHE A 49 -19.48 11.45 -20.66
N VAL A 50 -18.71 12.53 -20.45
CA VAL A 50 -17.25 12.47 -20.31
C VAL A 50 -16.88 11.65 -19.08
N PHE A 51 -17.56 11.86 -17.94
CA PHE A 51 -17.32 11.07 -16.73
C PHE A 51 -17.61 9.57 -16.95
N ALA A 52 -18.73 9.24 -17.60
CA ALA A 52 -19.09 7.87 -17.92
C ALA A 52 -18.09 7.23 -18.89
N ALA A 53 -17.68 7.93 -19.95
CA ALA A 53 -16.67 7.47 -20.90
C ALA A 53 -15.32 7.25 -20.20
N PHE A 54 -14.88 8.21 -19.37
CA PHE A 54 -13.67 8.10 -18.58
C PHE A 54 -13.71 6.89 -17.63
N ARG A 55 -14.80 6.76 -16.84
CA ARG A 55 -15.00 5.64 -15.93
C ARG A 55 -14.91 4.32 -16.69
N ASN A 56 -15.64 4.18 -17.81
CA ASN A 56 -15.66 2.96 -18.60
C ASN A 56 -14.27 2.61 -19.16
N THR A 57 -13.56 3.59 -19.71
CA THR A 57 -12.20 3.42 -20.21
C THR A 57 -11.25 2.98 -19.11
N VAL A 58 -11.27 3.65 -17.95
CA VAL A 58 -10.44 3.30 -16.80
C VAL A 58 -10.77 1.89 -16.31
N THR A 59 -12.05 1.55 -16.13
CA THR A 59 -12.44 0.21 -15.69
C THR A 59 -12.02 -0.87 -16.68
N TRP A 60 -12.12 -0.61 -17.98
CA TRP A 60 -11.72 -1.55 -19.03
C TRP A 60 -10.21 -1.81 -19.00
N HIS A 61 -9.39 -0.75 -18.95
CA HIS A 61 -7.94 -0.89 -18.87
C HIS A 61 -7.49 -1.60 -17.58
N LEU A 62 -8.12 -1.26 -16.45
CA LEU A 62 -7.83 -1.92 -15.17
C LEU A 62 -8.20 -3.40 -15.21
N GLN A 63 -9.38 -3.75 -15.74
CA GLN A 63 -9.79 -5.15 -15.91
C GLN A 63 -8.82 -5.92 -16.80
N GLN A 64 -8.41 -5.34 -17.92
CA GLN A 64 -7.45 -5.95 -18.83
C GLN A 64 -6.09 -6.16 -18.15
N PHE A 65 -5.60 -5.15 -17.44
CA PHE A 65 -4.32 -5.21 -16.73
C PHE A 65 -4.37 -6.23 -15.58
N TRP A 66 -5.42 -6.21 -14.76
CA TRP A 66 -5.58 -7.15 -13.64
C TRP A 66 -5.81 -8.58 -14.11
N GLY A 67 -6.61 -8.78 -15.16
CA GLY A 67 -6.85 -10.09 -15.76
C GLY A 67 -5.56 -10.67 -16.34
N ALA A 68 -4.87 -9.91 -17.20
CA ALA A 68 -3.60 -10.36 -17.78
C ALA A 68 -2.53 -10.64 -16.71
N SER A 69 -2.47 -9.83 -15.66
CA SER A 69 -1.57 -10.07 -14.53
C SER A 69 -1.95 -11.35 -13.79
N GLY A 70 -3.23 -11.54 -13.46
CA GLY A 70 -3.75 -12.75 -12.83
C GLY A 70 -3.42 -14.01 -13.63
N ASP A 71 -3.71 -14.01 -14.93
CA ASP A 71 -3.43 -15.14 -15.83
C ASP A 71 -1.94 -15.45 -15.91
N PHE A 72 -1.09 -14.41 -15.96
CA PHE A 72 0.36 -14.57 -15.98
C PHE A 72 0.88 -15.25 -14.71
N TRP A 73 0.46 -14.76 -13.53
CA TRP A 73 0.85 -15.32 -12.24
C TRP A 73 0.32 -16.74 -12.06
N GLN A 74 -0.94 -16.97 -12.39
CA GLN A 74 -1.57 -18.29 -12.37
C GLN A 74 -0.83 -19.28 -13.28
N SER A 75 -0.42 -18.85 -14.47
CA SER A 75 0.39 -19.66 -15.38
C SER A 75 1.75 -20.03 -14.79
N GLN A 76 2.45 -19.08 -14.17
CA GLN A 76 3.75 -19.37 -13.55
C GLN A 76 3.60 -20.29 -12.33
N TRP A 77 2.56 -20.07 -11.53
CA TRP A 77 2.24 -20.90 -10.38
C TRP A 77 1.89 -22.33 -10.80
N GLY A 78 1.09 -22.50 -11.85
CA GLY A 78 0.79 -23.80 -12.44
C GLY A 78 2.05 -24.54 -12.91
N LYS A 79 3.00 -23.86 -13.55
CA LYS A 79 4.30 -24.46 -13.91
C LYS A 79 5.10 -24.90 -12.69
N ALA A 80 5.15 -24.09 -11.63
CA ALA A 80 5.83 -24.44 -10.39
C ALA A 80 5.19 -25.67 -9.74
N HIS A 81 3.86 -25.68 -9.61
CA HIS A 81 3.10 -26.84 -9.14
C HIS A 81 3.40 -28.10 -9.93
N SER A 82 3.43 -27.98 -11.27
CA SER A 82 3.69 -29.10 -12.17
C SER A 82 5.11 -29.65 -11.96
N TYR A 83 6.09 -28.75 -11.87
CA TYR A 83 7.50 -29.11 -11.67
C TYR A 83 7.73 -29.84 -10.34
N PHE A 84 7.09 -29.38 -9.26
CA PHE A 84 7.17 -30.01 -7.94
C PHE A 84 6.12 -31.10 -7.71
N GLN A 85 5.40 -31.53 -8.75
CA GLN A 85 4.36 -32.57 -8.70
C GLN A 85 3.28 -32.31 -7.64
N GLY A 86 2.97 -31.04 -7.37
CA GLY A 86 2.02 -30.63 -6.35
C GLY A 86 2.47 -30.91 -4.91
N ASN A 87 3.77 -31.11 -4.66
CA ASN A 87 4.30 -31.26 -3.31
C ASN A 87 4.20 -29.93 -2.54
N GLU A 88 3.07 -29.75 -1.86
CA GLU A 88 2.74 -28.55 -1.09
C GLU A 88 3.79 -28.21 -0.03
N TRP A 89 4.42 -29.22 0.57
CA TRP A 89 5.49 -29.00 1.56
C TRP A 89 6.70 -28.33 0.90
N VAL A 90 7.15 -28.85 -0.24
CA VAL A 90 8.27 -28.26 -0.98
C VAL A 90 7.92 -26.84 -1.45
N LEU A 91 6.72 -26.63 -1.97
CA LEU A 91 6.24 -25.31 -2.40
C LEU A 91 6.21 -24.31 -1.22
N PHE A 92 5.71 -24.73 -0.06
CA PHE A 92 5.66 -23.90 1.14
C PHE A 92 7.07 -23.53 1.61
N LEU A 93 7.98 -24.51 1.74
CA LEU A 93 9.36 -24.27 2.15
C LEU A 93 10.11 -23.36 1.16
N LEU A 94 9.89 -23.53 -0.14
CA LEU A 94 10.49 -22.67 -1.15
C LEU A 94 9.98 -21.23 -1.02
N GLY A 95 8.66 -21.06 -0.89
CA GLY A 95 8.01 -19.77 -0.80
C GLY A 95 8.34 -19.00 0.48
N THR A 96 8.37 -19.66 1.64
CA THR A 96 8.52 -18.99 2.94
C THR A 96 9.94 -18.99 3.48
N MET A 97 10.81 -19.89 3.02
CA MET A 97 12.17 -20.00 3.55
C MET A 97 13.23 -19.70 2.48
N VAL A 98 13.23 -20.46 1.38
CA VAL A 98 14.34 -20.41 0.41
C VAL A 98 14.35 -19.08 -0.35
N ILE A 99 13.22 -18.68 -0.94
CA ILE A 99 13.15 -17.46 -1.75
C ILE A 99 13.48 -16.20 -0.92
N PRO A 100 12.88 -15.97 0.27
CA PRO A 100 13.24 -14.81 1.10
C PRO A 100 14.70 -14.83 1.55
N THR A 101 15.22 -15.99 1.96
CA THR A 101 16.62 -16.13 2.37
C THR A 101 17.58 -15.81 1.22
N MET A 102 17.31 -16.31 0.02
CA MET A 102 18.12 -16.03 -1.17
C MET A 102 18.06 -14.56 -1.54
N SER A 103 16.86 -13.95 -1.57
CA SER A 103 16.69 -12.51 -1.82
C SER A 103 17.49 -11.69 -0.81
N PHE A 104 17.43 -12.03 0.48
CA PHE A 104 18.19 -11.37 1.53
C PHE A 104 19.70 -11.41 1.23
N TRP A 105 20.27 -12.59 1.01
CA TRP A 105 21.72 -12.73 0.81
C TRP A 105 22.21 -12.13 -0.51
N ILE A 106 21.43 -12.23 -1.59
CA ILE A 106 21.79 -11.65 -2.88
C ILE A 106 21.79 -10.11 -2.79
N LEU A 107 20.70 -9.52 -2.31
CA LEU A 107 20.57 -8.06 -2.25
C LEU A 107 21.55 -7.45 -1.24
N ASN A 108 21.64 -8.03 -0.03
CA ASN A 108 22.56 -7.53 0.99
C ASN A 108 24.02 -7.88 0.71
N GLY A 109 24.29 -8.96 -0.04
CA GLY A 109 25.63 -9.28 -0.53
C GLY A 109 26.12 -8.22 -1.53
N PHE A 110 25.26 -7.78 -2.45
CA PHE A 110 25.57 -6.65 -3.33
C PHE A 110 25.84 -5.36 -2.56
N LEU A 111 24.98 -5.01 -1.59
CA LEU A 111 25.20 -3.84 -0.73
C LEU A 111 26.49 -3.97 0.10
N LEU A 112 26.80 -5.16 0.61
CA LEU A 112 28.03 -5.41 1.35
C LEU A 112 29.27 -5.16 0.48
N ILE A 113 29.25 -5.50 -0.80
CA ILE A 113 30.37 -5.20 -1.72
C ILE A 113 30.56 -3.68 -1.80
N VAL A 114 29.48 -2.91 -1.88
CA VAL A 114 29.56 -1.43 -1.87
C VAL A 114 30.13 -0.93 -0.54
N ASP A 115 29.67 -1.47 0.58
CA ASP A 115 30.11 -1.07 1.93
C ASP A 115 31.58 -1.46 2.22
N ALA A 116 32.05 -2.56 1.65
CA ALA A 116 33.42 -3.05 1.82
C ALA A 116 34.43 -2.38 0.87
N THR A 117 34.01 -2.03 -0.36
CA THR A 117 34.91 -1.50 -1.40
C THR A 117 34.81 0.02 -1.58
N GLY A 118 33.73 0.65 -1.10
CA GLY A 118 33.44 2.06 -1.31
C GLY A 118 33.07 2.41 -2.77
N LYS A 119 32.77 1.42 -3.62
CA LYS A 119 32.47 1.59 -5.06
C LYS A 119 31.09 1.03 -5.41
N PRO A 120 30.37 1.60 -6.39
CA PRO A 120 30.70 2.81 -7.15
C PRO A 120 30.44 4.10 -6.36
N GLN A 121 31.18 5.16 -6.67
CA GLN A 121 31.08 6.46 -5.99
C GLN A 121 29.70 7.14 -6.10
N LEU A 122 28.89 6.70 -7.07
CA LEU A 122 27.51 7.18 -7.28
C LEU A 122 26.63 6.91 -6.06
N ILE A 123 26.82 5.77 -5.38
CA ILE A 123 26.02 5.36 -4.22
C ILE A 123 26.64 5.93 -2.94
N THR A 124 27.97 5.85 -2.80
CA THR A 124 28.64 6.24 -1.56
C THR A 124 28.57 7.74 -1.25
N ARG A 125 28.34 8.60 -2.25
CA ARG A 125 28.09 10.04 -2.02
C ARG A 125 26.84 10.34 -1.20
N TYR A 126 25.86 9.43 -1.18
CA TYR A 126 24.61 9.57 -0.41
C TYR A 126 24.68 8.93 0.99
N ARG A 127 25.84 8.40 1.39
CA ARG A 127 26.01 7.77 2.71
C ARG A 127 25.85 8.83 3.81
N ILE A 128 24.87 8.61 4.68
CA ILE A 128 24.54 9.51 5.80
C ILE A 128 25.62 9.44 6.89
N GLN A 129 26.09 8.24 7.22
CA GLN A 129 27.08 8.02 8.28
C GLN A 129 28.48 7.83 7.70
N LYS A 130 29.17 8.93 7.41
CA LYS A 130 30.54 8.93 6.87
C LYS A 130 31.56 8.50 7.95
N GLY A 131 32.53 7.66 7.57
CA GLY A 131 33.65 7.25 8.44
C GLY A 131 33.31 6.26 9.56
N LYS A 132 32.04 5.84 9.72
CA LYS A 132 31.67 4.75 10.64
C LYS A 132 31.60 3.42 9.90
N ASN A 133 32.28 2.41 10.43
CA ASN A 133 32.40 1.08 9.80
C ASN A 133 32.91 1.18 8.34
N ASP A 134 33.96 1.98 8.13
CA ASP A 134 34.58 2.23 6.83
C ASP A 134 36.12 2.12 6.94
N PRO A 135 36.73 1.01 6.47
CA PRO A 135 36.09 -0.19 5.93
C PRO A 135 35.40 -1.02 7.03
N VAL A 136 34.50 -1.92 6.62
CA VAL A 136 33.81 -2.83 7.55
C VAL A 136 34.83 -3.77 8.22
N GLU A 137 34.80 -3.83 9.55
CA GLU A 137 35.69 -4.70 10.32
C GLU A 137 35.41 -6.20 10.05
N PRO A 138 36.36 -6.98 9.51
CA PRO A 138 36.10 -8.35 9.06
C PRO A 138 35.66 -9.31 10.17
N ALA A 139 36.24 -9.21 11.36
CA ALA A 139 35.90 -10.08 12.49
C ALA A 139 34.46 -9.86 12.96
N LYS A 140 34.07 -8.59 13.11
CA LYS A 140 32.70 -8.19 13.48
C LYS A 140 31.70 -8.60 12.41
N LEU A 141 32.03 -8.43 11.13
CA LEU A 141 31.22 -8.88 10.00
C LEU A 141 31.03 -10.39 9.99
N GLN A 142 32.11 -11.16 10.21
CA GLN A 142 32.04 -12.62 10.28
C GLN A 142 31.11 -13.09 11.41
N GLN A 143 31.17 -12.44 12.58
CA GLN A 143 30.25 -12.70 13.68
C GLN A 143 28.79 -12.40 13.30
N ALA A 144 28.56 -11.28 12.60
CA ALA A 144 27.22 -10.93 12.13
C ALA A 144 26.68 -11.96 11.13
N ILE A 145 27.46 -12.32 10.11
CA ILE A 145 27.10 -13.33 9.11
C ILE A 145 26.77 -14.67 9.78
N ARG A 146 27.62 -15.14 10.71
CA ARG A 146 27.37 -16.38 11.46
C ARG A 146 26.09 -16.32 12.29
N THR A 147 25.83 -15.19 12.94
CA THR A 147 24.59 -15.00 13.70
C THR A 147 23.37 -15.02 12.79
N VAL A 148 23.40 -14.30 11.67
CA VAL A 148 22.29 -14.25 10.72
C VAL A 148 22.00 -15.62 10.12
N ALA A 149 23.05 -16.33 9.67
CA ALA A 149 22.92 -17.68 9.15
C ALA A 149 22.40 -18.65 10.21
N PHE A 150 22.88 -18.55 11.45
CA PHE A 150 22.36 -19.34 12.57
C PHE A 150 20.88 -19.06 12.80
N ASN A 151 20.48 -17.80 12.87
CA ASN A 151 19.08 -17.43 13.13
C ASN A 151 18.16 -17.94 11.99
N GLN A 152 18.55 -17.79 10.73
CA GLN A 152 17.77 -18.31 9.60
C GLN A 152 17.65 -19.84 9.64
N VAL A 153 18.76 -20.56 9.82
CA VAL A 153 18.76 -22.02 9.75
C VAL A 153 18.15 -22.68 11.00
N PHE A 154 18.45 -22.17 12.19
CA PHE A 154 18.07 -22.84 13.44
C PHE A 154 16.85 -22.22 14.13
N LEU A 155 16.41 -21.02 13.72
CA LEU A 155 15.19 -20.41 14.25
C LEU A 155 14.10 -20.36 13.17
N SER A 156 14.37 -19.75 12.01
CA SER A 156 13.34 -19.61 10.97
C SER A 156 12.90 -20.94 10.38
N LEU A 157 13.82 -21.88 10.12
CA LEU A 157 13.43 -23.19 9.57
C LEU A 157 12.52 -23.98 10.53
N PRO A 158 12.83 -24.19 11.82
CA PRO A 158 11.87 -24.80 12.75
C PRO A 158 10.54 -24.06 12.85
N MET A 159 10.55 -22.72 12.81
CA MET A 159 9.30 -21.94 12.79
C MET A 159 8.47 -22.24 11.53
N VAL A 160 9.08 -22.31 10.35
CA VAL A 160 8.40 -22.69 9.10
C VAL A 160 7.86 -24.13 9.20
N VAL A 161 8.64 -25.05 9.78
CA VAL A 161 8.22 -26.44 10.00
C VAL A 161 6.96 -26.52 10.87
N VAL A 162 6.91 -25.75 11.96
CA VAL A 162 5.77 -25.66 12.88
C VAL A 162 4.60 -24.88 12.26
N MET A 163 4.87 -23.86 11.45
CA MET A 163 3.85 -23.01 10.86
C MET A 163 3.05 -23.72 9.77
N TYR A 164 3.67 -24.62 9.01
CA TYR A 164 2.98 -25.34 7.94
C TYR A 164 1.71 -26.09 8.37
N PRO A 165 1.70 -26.94 9.41
CA PRO A 165 0.46 -27.59 9.85
C PRO A 165 -0.60 -26.57 10.34
N ILE A 166 -0.18 -25.45 10.94
CA ILE A 166 -1.10 -24.38 11.35
C ILE A 166 -1.77 -23.73 10.13
N MET A 167 -0.99 -23.48 9.08
CA MET A 167 -1.51 -22.91 7.83
C MET A 167 -2.40 -23.91 7.08
N LYS A 168 -2.04 -25.19 7.06
CA LYS A 168 -2.88 -26.28 6.52
C LYS A 168 -4.19 -26.44 7.29
N TRP A 169 -4.20 -26.17 8.60
CA TRP A 169 -5.42 -26.17 9.39
C TRP A 169 -6.36 -25.01 9.04
N ARG A 170 -5.80 -23.83 8.68
CA ARG A 170 -6.58 -22.65 8.27
C ARG A 170 -7.11 -22.72 6.84
N GLY A 171 -6.50 -23.52 5.97
CA GLY A 171 -6.90 -23.64 4.56
C GLY A 171 -5.87 -24.37 3.71
N ASN A 172 -5.82 -24.06 2.41
CA ASN A 172 -4.80 -24.58 1.51
C ASN A 172 -3.78 -23.49 1.14
N PRO A 173 -2.66 -23.35 1.88
CA PRO A 173 -1.68 -22.29 1.65
C PRO A 173 -0.92 -22.44 0.31
N CYS A 174 -0.91 -23.64 -0.26
CA CYS A 174 -0.30 -23.93 -1.55
C CYS A 174 -1.30 -24.59 -2.50
N GLY A 175 -2.53 -24.05 -2.53
CA GLY A 175 -3.56 -24.50 -3.47
C GLY A 175 -3.18 -24.16 -4.92
N THR A 176 -3.79 -24.88 -5.87
CA THR A 176 -3.51 -24.70 -7.30
C THR A 176 -4.04 -23.38 -7.86
N GLU A 177 -5.11 -22.84 -7.28
CA GLU A 177 -5.73 -21.57 -7.66
C GLU A 177 -5.17 -20.44 -6.80
N LEU A 178 -4.57 -19.43 -7.43
CA LEU A 178 -4.15 -18.22 -6.75
C LEU A 178 -5.34 -17.29 -6.49
N PRO A 179 -5.27 -16.45 -5.44
CA PRO A 179 -6.20 -15.34 -5.28
C PRO A 179 -6.13 -14.39 -6.48
N THR A 180 -7.20 -13.61 -6.67
CA THR A 180 -7.21 -12.59 -7.74
C THR A 180 -6.07 -11.59 -7.53
N PHE A 181 -5.54 -11.04 -8.63
CA PHE A 181 -4.40 -10.13 -8.56
C PHE A 181 -4.62 -8.93 -7.63
N HIS A 182 -5.81 -8.33 -7.64
CA HIS A 182 -6.14 -7.22 -6.75
C HIS A 182 -6.29 -7.63 -5.29
N TRP A 183 -6.70 -8.88 -5.02
CA TRP A 183 -6.77 -9.40 -3.66
C TRP A 183 -5.38 -9.56 -3.06
N VAL A 184 -4.43 -10.08 -3.85
CA VAL A 184 -3.02 -10.15 -3.43
C VAL A 184 -2.47 -8.75 -3.13
N LEU A 185 -2.77 -7.75 -3.97
CA LEU A 185 -2.36 -6.36 -3.69
C LEU A 185 -2.97 -5.82 -2.40
N LEU A 186 -4.25 -6.10 -2.14
CA LEU A 186 -4.92 -5.72 -0.90
C LEU A 186 -4.27 -6.39 0.32
N GLU A 187 -3.98 -7.69 0.24
CA GLU A 187 -3.29 -8.44 1.29
C GLU A 187 -1.89 -7.89 1.53
N LEU A 188 -1.11 -7.62 0.48
CA LEU A 188 0.22 -7.00 0.62
C LEU A 188 0.16 -5.63 1.28
N CYS A 189 -0.80 -4.77 0.89
CA CYS A 189 -0.98 -3.47 1.53
C CYS A 189 -1.37 -3.61 3.00
N PHE A 190 -2.33 -4.49 3.31
CA PHE A 190 -2.81 -4.69 4.67
C PHE A 190 -1.74 -5.32 5.57
N LEU A 191 -1.07 -6.37 5.09
CA LEU A 191 0.01 -7.04 5.81
C LEU A 191 1.22 -6.12 6.00
N GLY A 192 1.59 -5.31 4.99
CA GLY A 192 2.66 -4.32 5.15
C GLY A 192 2.33 -3.24 6.19
N LEU A 193 1.07 -2.80 6.28
CA LEU A 193 0.65 -1.89 7.35
C LEU A 193 0.68 -2.56 8.73
N LEU A 194 0.27 -3.83 8.81
CA LEU A 194 0.36 -4.60 10.05
C LEU A 194 1.81 -4.84 10.48
N GLU A 195 2.69 -5.19 9.54
CA GLU A 195 4.13 -5.33 9.75
C GLU A 195 4.69 -4.06 10.39
N GLU A 196 4.36 -2.89 9.85
CA GLU A 196 4.81 -1.61 10.38
C GLU A 196 4.34 -1.33 11.81
N VAL A 197 3.09 -1.68 12.10
CA VAL A 197 2.53 -1.55 13.46
C VAL A 197 3.24 -2.50 14.41
N PHE A 198 3.33 -3.79 14.07
CA PHE A 198 3.93 -4.81 14.94
C PHE A 198 5.43 -4.60 15.12
N PHE A 199 6.15 -4.22 14.07
CA PHE A 199 7.56 -3.86 14.12
C PHE A 199 7.79 -2.68 15.06
N TYR A 200 7.00 -1.60 14.94
CA TYR A 200 7.13 -0.45 15.82
C TYR A 200 6.94 -0.81 17.30
N TYR A 201 5.86 -1.53 17.63
CA TYR A 201 5.55 -1.86 19.02
C TYR A 201 6.51 -2.90 19.61
N SER A 202 6.91 -3.92 18.83
CA SER A 202 7.90 -4.89 19.27
C SER A 202 9.27 -4.25 19.49
N HIS A 203 9.71 -3.38 18.58
CA HIS A 203 10.95 -2.62 18.73
C HIS A 203 10.91 -1.75 19.99
N ARG A 204 9.82 -0.99 20.19
CA ARG A 204 9.62 -0.17 21.40
C ARG A 204 9.63 -1.01 22.68
N LEU A 205 9.01 -2.19 22.65
CA LEU A 205 9.04 -3.13 23.77
C LEU A 205 10.47 -3.59 24.08
N PHE A 206 11.25 -3.94 23.06
CA PHE A 206 12.65 -4.37 23.22
C PHE A 206 13.58 -3.27 23.75
N HIS A 207 13.21 -2.00 23.60
CA HIS A 207 13.90 -0.86 24.25
C HIS A 207 13.58 -0.69 25.75
N HIS A 208 12.62 -1.45 26.30
CA HIS A 208 12.40 -1.45 27.74
C HIS A 208 13.69 -1.88 28.48
N PRO A 209 14.11 -1.23 29.59
CA PRO A 209 15.46 -1.40 30.15
C PRO A 209 15.91 -2.85 30.40
N LEU A 210 14.98 -3.70 30.83
CA LEU A 210 15.25 -5.13 31.06
C LEU A 210 15.49 -5.90 29.76
N LEU A 211 14.66 -5.68 28.74
CA LEU A 211 14.78 -6.35 27.45
C LEU A 211 15.95 -5.78 26.65
N TYR A 212 16.20 -4.48 26.76
CA TYR A 212 17.34 -3.85 26.11
C TYR A 212 18.65 -4.46 26.58
N ARG A 213 18.87 -4.51 27.90
CA ARG A 213 20.13 -5.00 28.48
C ARG A 213 20.46 -6.43 28.08
N HIS A 214 19.46 -7.31 27.96
CA HIS A 214 19.66 -8.75 27.76
C HIS A 214 19.46 -9.22 26.32
N ILE A 215 18.64 -8.51 25.53
CA ILE A 215 18.19 -8.97 24.22
C ILE A 215 18.58 -7.93 23.16
N HIS A 216 18.04 -6.71 23.25
CA HIS A 216 18.14 -5.72 22.17
C HIS A 216 19.52 -5.07 22.05
N LYS A 217 20.33 -5.08 23.11
CA LYS A 217 21.68 -4.52 23.09
C LYS A 217 22.55 -5.12 21.97
N LYS A 218 22.38 -6.41 21.68
CA LYS A 218 23.09 -7.09 20.57
C LYS A 218 22.79 -6.42 19.24
N HIS A 219 21.51 -6.15 18.95
CA HIS A 219 21.10 -5.46 17.71
C HIS A 219 21.74 -4.06 17.59
N HIS A 220 21.91 -3.35 18.71
CA HIS A 220 22.55 -2.03 18.77
C HIS A 220 24.09 -2.04 18.78
N GLU A 221 24.76 -3.19 18.68
CA GLU A 221 26.23 -3.25 18.56
C GLU A 221 26.74 -2.58 17.27
N TRP A 222 25.88 -2.45 16.26
CA TRP A 222 26.18 -1.82 14.97
C TRP A 222 25.57 -0.43 14.90
N THR A 223 26.32 0.57 15.35
CA THR A 223 25.87 1.98 15.33
C THR A 223 25.69 2.57 13.92
N ALA A 224 26.36 1.97 12.93
CA ALA A 224 26.20 2.26 11.51
C ALA A 224 25.82 0.94 10.80
N PRO A 225 24.51 0.62 10.72
CA PRO A 225 24.07 -0.65 10.17
C PRO A 225 24.34 -0.70 8.67
N ILE A 226 24.82 -1.86 8.23
CA ILE A 226 24.90 -2.27 6.83
C ILE A 226 23.80 -3.30 6.57
N GLY A 227 23.50 -3.59 5.31
CA GLY A 227 22.32 -4.40 4.94
C GLY A 227 22.16 -5.73 5.71
N ILE A 228 23.26 -6.46 5.88
CA ILE A 228 23.27 -7.77 6.61
C ILE A 228 22.81 -7.64 8.06
N ILE A 229 23.01 -6.47 8.69
CA ILE A 229 22.69 -6.24 10.10
C ILE A 229 21.17 -6.16 10.34
N SER A 230 20.35 -6.01 9.30
CA SER A 230 18.89 -6.07 9.42
C SER A 230 18.38 -7.39 10.04
N LEU A 231 19.11 -8.50 9.88
CA LEU A 231 18.82 -9.77 10.55
C LEU A 231 19.77 -10.10 11.71
N TYR A 232 20.72 -9.21 12.03
CA TYR A 232 21.62 -9.39 13.17
C TYR A 232 20.90 -9.03 14.46
N ALA A 233 20.37 -10.05 15.12
CA ALA A 233 19.59 -9.89 16.35
C ALA A 233 19.84 -11.03 17.33
N HIS A 234 19.38 -10.84 18.57
CA HIS A 234 19.28 -11.92 19.54
C HIS A 234 18.20 -12.94 19.10
N PRO A 235 18.34 -14.25 19.38
CA PRO A 235 17.36 -15.26 18.96
C PRO A 235 15.91 -14.94 19.32
N VAL A 236 15.68 -14.41 20.53
CA VAL A 236 14.33 -14.00 20.97
C VAL A 236 13.77 -12.86 20.11
N GLU A 237 14.59 -11.87 19.77
CA GLU A 237 14.17 -10.75 18.90
C GLU A 237 13.88 -11.24 17.48
N HIS A 238 14.71 -12.16 16.97
CA HIS A 238 14.49 -12.80 15.67
C HIS A 238 13.17 -13.59 15.63
N VAL A 239 12.88 -14.40 16.66
CA VAL A 239 11.61 -15.15 16.75
C VAL A 239 10.41 -14.23 16.88
N VAL A 240 10.48 -13.19 17.73
CA VAL A 240 9.37 -12.24 17.86
C VAL A 240 9.11 -11.51 16.54
N ARG A 241 10.17 -11.12 15.82
CA ARG A 241 10.02 -10.55 14.49
C ARG A 241 9.34 -11.52 13.52
N ASP A 242 9.86 -12.74 13.37
CA ASP A 242 9.34 -13.73 12.41
C ASP A 242 7.92 -14.26 12.76
N VAL A 243 7.45 -14.07 13.99
CA VAL A 243 6.09 -14.44 14.42
C VAL A 243 5.12 -13.28 14.29
N CYS A 244 5.58 -12.05 14.53
CA CYS A 244 4.75 -10.85 14.46
C CYS A 244 4.66 -10.25 13.05
N ILE A 245 5.49 -10.72 12.12
CA ILE A 245 5.63 -10.28 10.73
C ILE A 245 5.54 -11.51 9.82
#